data_AF-A0AAE1SE50-F1
#
_entry.id   AF-A0AAE1SE50-F1
#
_cell.length_a   1.000
_cell.length_b   1.000
_cell.length_c   1.000
_cell.angle_alpha   90.00
_cell.angle_beta   90.00
_cell.angle_gamma   90.00
#
_symmetry.space_group_name_H-M   'P 1'
#
loop_
_entity.id
_entity.type
_entity.pdbx_description
1 polymer ?
#
loop_
_entity_poly.entity_id
_entity_poly.type
_entity_poly.pdbx_seq_one_letter_code
_entity_poly.pdbx_strand_id
1 'polypeptide(L)' 'MILEGLLDDLAVAPTGAIVLLHACAHNAIGVDPTVDQWEKIRQLMRFKGLLPFFDSAYQVKLKMRV' A
#
# COMPACT_ATOMS: atom_id res chain seq x y z
N MET A 1 7.70 12.42 2.13
CA MET A 1 8.71 11.44 2.62
C MET A 1 8.21 10.00 2.63
N ILE A 2 7.29 9.54 3.51
CA ILE A 2 6.89 8.11 3.55
C ILE A 2 6.20 7.66 2.25
N LEU A 3 5.26 8.44 1.71
CA LEU A 3 4.54 8.08 0.48
C LEU A 3 5.43 8.09 -0.76
N GLU A 4 6.31 9.08 -0.89
CA GLU A 4 7.18 9.21 -2.07
C GLU A 4 8.15 8.04 -2.18
N GLY A 5 8.79 7.65 -1.08
CA GLY A 5 9.65 6.47 -1.06
C GLY A 5 8.90 5.18 -1.43
N LEU A 6 7.68 4.99 -0.91
CA LEU A 6 6.83 3.86 -1.30
C LEU A 6 6.52 3.87 -2.80
N LEU A 7 6.18 5.02 -3.38
CA LEU A 7 5.87 5.12 -4.81
C LEU A 7 7.11 4.84 -5.67
N ASP A 8 8.28 5.32 -5.27
CA ASP A 8 9.54 5.04 -5.97
C ASP A 8 9.88 3.54 -5.95
N ASP A 9 9.73 2.89 -4.79
CA ASP A 9 9.95 1.44 -4.65
C ASP A 9 8.98 0.63 -5.53
N LEU A 10 7.69 1.01 -5.56
CA LEU A 10 6.70 0.40 -6.42
C LEU A 10 6.96 0.65 -7.91
N ALA A 11 7.52 1.82 -8.27
CA ALA A 11 7.82 2.18 -9.64
C ALA A 11 8.97 1.32 -10.22
N VAL A 12 9.93 0.92 -9.39
CA VAL A 12 11.06 0.06 -9.80
C VAL A 12 10.79 -1.44 -9.61
N ALA A 13 9.75 -1.81 -8.87
CA ALA A 13 9.36 -3.21 -8.69
C ALA A 13 9.09 -3.93 -10.03
N PRO A 14 9.46 -5.21 -10.18
CA PRO A 14 9.19 -5.96 -11.39
C PRO A 14 7.69 -6.24 -11.55
N THR A 15 7.21 -6.25 -12.79
CA THR A 15 5.81 -6.62 -13.09
C THR A 15 5.51 -8.03 -12.59
N GLY A 16 4.33 -8.21 -11.99
CA GLY A 16 3.93 -9.47 -11.36
C GLY A 16 4.50 -9.68 -9.95
N ALA A 17 5.31 -8.75 -9.41
CA ALA A 17 5.77 -8.83 -8.03
C ALA A 17 4.60 -8.77 -7.05
N ILE A 18 4.72 -9.55 -5.97
CA ILE A 18 3.81 -9.48 -4.83
C ILE A 18 4.30 -8.40 -3.88
N VAL A 19 3.42 -7.47 -3.53
CA VAL A 19 3.71 -6.35 -2.63
C VAL A 19 2.91 -6.56 -1.35
N LEU A 20 3.62 -6.81 -0.26
CA LEU A 20 3.03 -6.91 1.08
C LEU A 20 2.73 -5.50 1.61
N LEU A 21 1.45 -5.21 1.86
CA LEU A 21 0.98 -3.94 2.41
C LEU A 21 0.31 -4.19 3.76
N HIS A 22 0.68 -3.45 4.79
CA HIS A 22 -0.05 -3.51 6.06
C HIS A 22 -1.35 -2.70 5.94
N ALA A 23 -2.50 -3.33 6.18
CA ALA A 23 -3.83 -2.78 5.95
C ALA A 23 -4.17 -1.61 6.91
N CYS A 24 -3.75 -1.71 8.17
CA CYS A 24 -3.76 -0.64 9.17
C CYS A 24 -2.62 -0.91 10.16
N ALA A 25 -2.09 0.16 10.76
CA ALA A 25 -1.01 0.10 11.76
C ALA A 25 0.30 -0.46 11.20
N HIS A 26 0.94 0.31 10.32
CA HIS A 26 2.37 0.14 10.01
C HIS A 26 3.20 0.23 11.31
N ASN A 27 3.46 -0.91 11.93
CA ASN A 27 4.41 -1.07 13.03
C ASN A 27 5.81 -0.69 12.48
N ALA A 28 6.46 0.42 12.81
CA ALA A 28 6.49 1.16 14.08
C ALA A 28 6.23 2.70 13.97
N ILE A 29 5.64 3.19 12.87
CA ILE A 29 5.53 4.66 12.60
C ILE A 29 4.08 5.17 12.64
N GLY A 30 3.07 4.29 12.56
CA GLY A 30 1.67 4.62 12.92
C GLY A 30 0.95 5.61 11.99
N VAL A 31 1.44 5.84 10.76
CA VAL A 31 0.79 6.72 9.78
C VAL A 31 0.23 5.87 8.64
N ASP A 32 -1.09 5.69 8.62
CA ASP A 32 -1.79 5.07 7.49
C ASP A 32 -1.93 6.10 6.35
N PRO A 33 -1.81 5.68 5.07
CA PRO A 33 -2.06 6.59 3.95
C PRO A 33 -3.49 7.14 3.97
N THR A 34 -3.67 8.40 3.58
CA THR A 34 -5.01 8.96 3.35
C THR A 34 -5.67 8.31 2.13
N VAL A 35 -6.99 8.50 1.95
CA VAL A 35 -7.74 7.95 0.81
C VAL A 35 -7.11 8.37 -0.53
N ASP A 36 -6.70 9.64 -0.67
CA ASP A 36 -6.08 10.14 -1.90
C ASP A 36 -4.70 9.51 -2.16
N GLN A 37 -3.98 9.16 -1.09
CA GLN A 37 -2.68 8.49 -1.18
C GLN A 37 -2.85 7.02 -1.57
N TRP A 38 -3.87 6.35 -1.02
CA TRP A 38 -4.27 5.01 -1.44
C TRP A 38 -4.64 4.95 -2.91
N GLU A 39 -5.33 5.97 -3.44
CA GLU A 39 -5.66 6.02 -4.86
C GLU A 39 -4.40 6.12 -5.73
N LYS A 40 -3.39 6.90 -5.33
CA LYS A 40 -2.10 6.95 -6.03
C LYS A 40 -1.39 5.60 -6.03
N ILE A 41 -1.35 4.93 -4.88
CA ILE A 41 -0.76 3.58 -4.75
C ILE A 41 -1.50 2.59 -5.67
N ARG A 42 -2.83 2.59 -5.63
CA ARG A 42 -3.68 1.72 -6.45
C ARG A 42 -3.44 1.92 -7.95
N GLN A 43 -3.36 3.18 -8.39
CA GLN A 43 -3.09 3.51 -9.80
C GLN A 43 -1.74 2.98 -10.25
N LEU A 44 -0.68 3.19 -9.45
CA LEU A 44 0.67 2.73 -9.78
C LEU A 44 0.75 1.20 -9.79
N MET A 45 0.21 0.52 -8.79
CA MET A 45 0.19 -0.94 -8.73
C MET A 45 -0.53 -1.55 -9.92
N ARG A 46 -1.68 -0.97 -10.32
CA ARG A 46 -2.41 -1.42 -11.52
C ARG A 46 -1.61 -1.19 -12.79
N PHE A 47 -1.00 -0.02 -12.94
CA PHE A 47 -0.19 0.32 -14.11
C PHE A 47 1.02 -0.62 -14.27
N LYS A 48 1.70 -0.94 -13.16
CA LYS A 48 2.87 -1.82 -13.12
C LYS A 48 2.54 -3.32 -13.15
N GLY A 49 1.28 -3.69 -12.96
CA GLY A 49 0.85 -5.09 -12.83
C GLY A 49 1.35 -5.75 -11.56
N LEU A 50 1.40 -5.01 -10.45
CA LEU A 50 1.80 -5.51 -9.13
C LEU A 50 0.61 -6.19 -8.44
N LEU A 51 0.90 -7.21 -7.64
CA LEU A 51 -0.08 -7.98 -6.89
C LEU A 51 -0.08 -7.54 -5.42
N PRO A 52 -1.05 -6.73 -4.96
CA PRO A 52 -1.14 -6.37 -3.55
C PRO A 52 -1.51 -7.59 -2.70
N PHE A 53 -0.78 -7.81 -1.61
CA PHE A 53 -1.11 -8.77 -0.57
C PHE A 53 -1.19 -8.02 0.76
N PHE A 54 -2.37 -8.00 1.38
CA PHE A 54 -2.60 -7.22 2.58
C PHE A 54 -2.42 -8.07 3.84
N ASP A 55 -1.55 -7.62 4.74
CA ASP A 55 -1.51 -8.12 6.12
C ASP A 55 -2.45 -7.26 6.99
N SER A 56 -3.46 -7.91 7.56
CA SER A 56 -4.47 -7.29 8.40
C SER A 56 -4.47 -7.90 9.80
N ALA A 57 -3.34 -7.82 10.49
CA ALA A 57 -3.18 -8.35 11.84
C ALA A 57 -3.91 -7.53 12.93
N TYR A 58 -4.24 -6.25 12.69
CA TYR A 58 -4.73 -5.31 13.73
C TYR A 58 -6.13 -4.72 13.46
N GLN A 59 -6.98 -5.42 12.70
CA GLN A 59 -8.25 -4.88 12.23
C GLN A 59 -9.30 -4.68 13.35
N VAL A 60 -9.24 -3.54 14.06
CA VAL A 60 -10.35 -3.03 14.89
C VAL A 60 -11.03 -1.87 14.14
N LYS A 61 -12.04 -2.22 13.33
CA LYS A 61 -12.98 -1.31 12.64
C LYS A 61 -12.37 -0.12 11.88
N LEU A 62 -11.69 -0.37 10.78
CA LEU A 62 -11.67 0.55 9.65
C LEU A 62 -12.07 -0.24 8.39
N LYS A 63 -13.24 0.10 7.83
CA LYS A 63 -13.73 -0.49 6.58
C LYS A 63 -12.83 0.00 5.43
N MET A 64 -11.81 -0.75 5.07
CA MET A 64 -11.25 -0.68 3.72
C MET A 64 -12.32 -1.23 2.77
N ARG A 65 -12.91 -0.34 1.95
CA ARG A 65 -13.58 -0.76 0.72
C ARG A 65 -12.50 -0.79 -0.34
N VAL A 66 -12.02 -2.00 -0.63
CA VAL A 66 -11.19 -2.30 -1.81
C VAL A 66 -12.09 -2.29 -3.05
#